data_AF-A0A0B6AQV7-F1
#
_entry.id   AF-A0A0B6AQV7-F1
#
_cell.length_a   1.000
_cell.length_b   1.000
_cell.length_c   1.000
_cell.angle_alpha   90.00
_cell.angle_beta   90.00
_cell.angle_gamma   90.00
#
_symmetry.space_group_name_H-M   'P 1'
#
loop_
_entity.id
_entity.type
_entity.pdbx_description
1 polymer ?
#
loop_
_entity_poly.entity_id
_entity_poly.type
_entity_poly.pdbx_seq_one_letter_code
_entity_poly.pdbx_strand_id
1 'polypeptide(L)'
;MELLNGVTGFYIDLKDKPPATSLKQFKIHSYEAARTYNGELLECNDTDVHSNFLFSVLRISNKEVYVLLNKHYPFVAFASSVHEERITFVNDKELSFFFSAFYTILGAESLNEKLMYTRKKGSVLINNDNQLNSAELAQIAYWKPITLGEVLYNYWD
;
A
#
# COMPACT_ATOMS: atom_id res chain seq x y z
N MET A 1 -7.24 -2.50 -11.42
CA MET A 1 -6.28 -1.35 -11.51
C MET A 1 -4.97 -1.84 -12.11
N GLU A 2 -4.15 -0.97 -12.72
CA GLU A 2 -2.83 -1.37 -13.26
C GLU A 2 -1.77 -1.43 -12.15
N LEU A 3 -0.97 -2.51 -12.10
CA LEU A 3 0.20 -2.61 -11.23
C LEU A 3 1.43 -2.01 -11.93
N LEU A 4 1.93 -0.89 -11.40
CA LEU A 4 3.06 -0.17 -12.00
C LEU A 4 4.40 -0.85 -11.69
N ASN A 5 5.37 -0.67 -12.59
CA ASN A 5 6.75 -1.13 -12.38
C ASN A 5 7.32 -0.56 -11.07
N GLY A 6 7.84 -1.42 -10.21
CA GLY A 6 8.50 -1.03 -8.97
C GLY A 6 7.55 -0.75 -7.81
N VAL A 7 6.24 -0.99 -7.97
CA VAL A 7 5.25 -0.74 -6.90
C VAL A 7 5.46 -1.64 -5.68
N THR A 8 6.08 -2.80 -5.87
CA THR A 8 6.46 -3.70 -4.77
C THR A 8 7.76 -3.27 -4.08
N GLY A 9 8.55 -2.39 -4.70
CA GLY A 9 9.88 -1.97 -4.24
C GLY A 9 11.03 -2.80 -4.79
N PHE A 10 10.77 -3.92 -5.46
CA PHE A 10 11.80 -4.78 -6.02
C PHE A 10 12.24 -4.33 -7.41
N TYR A 11 13.56 -4.35 -7.63
CA TYR A 11 14.22 -3.99 -8.88
C TYR A 11 15.54 -4.75 -9.03
N ILE A 12 16.08 -4.82 -10.24
CA ILE A 12 17.34 -5.54 -10.53
C ILE A 12 18.53 -4.57 -10.50
N ASP A 13 18.47 -3.51 -11.30
CA ASP A 13 19.56 -2.53 -11.41
C ASP A 13 19.24 -1.26 -10.61
N LEU A 14 20.26 -0.64 -10.01
CA LEU A 14 20.11 0.63 -9.26
C LEU A 14 19.47 1.77 -10.09
N LYS A 15 19.63 1.74 -11.41
CA LYS A 15 19.01 2.70 -12.33
C LYS A 15 17.48 2.54 -12.41
N ASP A 16 16.97 1.35 -12.10
CA ASP A 16 15.55 0.99 -12.11
C ASP A 16 14.94 1.09 -10.71
N LYS A 17 15.67 1.69 -9.76
CA LYS A 17 15.18 1.89 -8.40
C LYS A 17 13.87 2.69 -8.43
N PRO A 18 12.79 2.17 -7.85
CA PRO A 18 11.52 2.87 -7.81
C PRO A 18 11.64 4.21 -7.06
N PRO A 19 10.75 5.18 -7.35
CA PRO A 19 10.66 6.39 -6.54
C PRO A 19 10.41 6.06 -5.07
N ALA A 20 10.56 7.06 -4.20
CA ALA A 20 10.33 6.91 -2.77
C ALA A 20 9.38 8.02 -2.27
N THR A 21 8.38 7.64 -1.49
CA THR A 21 7.50 8.58 -0.80
C THR A 21 8.18 9.11 0.46
N SER A 22 7.76 10.29 0.91
CA SER A 22 8.35 10.95 2.08
C SER A 22 7.58 10.63 3.35
N LEU A 23 8.18 9.84 4.24
CA LEU A 23 7.65 9.58 5.58
C LEU A 23 7.33 10.88 6.34
N LYS A 24 8.22 11.88 6.24
CA LYS A 24 8.01 13.18 6.88
C LYS A 24 6.72 13.85 6.39
N GLN A 25 6.50 13.88 5.07
CA GLN A 25 5.28 14.47 4.51
C GLN A 25 4.04 13.65 4.89
N PHE A 26 4.12 12.32 4.81
CA PHE A 26 3.03 11.44 5.19
C PHE A 26 2.61 11.63 6.67
N LYS A 27 3.58 11.79 7.57
CA LYS A 27 3.33 12.07 8.98
C LYS A 27 2.67 13.44 9.20
N ILE A 28 3.11 14.46 8.46
CA ILE A 28 2.46 15.79 8.49
C ILE A 28 1.00 15.68 8.02
N HIS A 29 0.75 15.07 6.86
CA HIS A 29 -0.61 14.91 6.35
C HIS A 29 -1.49 14.07 7.27
N SER A 30 -0.94 13.04 7.91
CA SER A 30 -1.67 12.22 8.90
C SER A 30 -2.08 13.03 10.13
N TYR A 31 -1.18 13.88 10.64
CA TYR A 31 -1.49 14.79 11.75
C TYR A 31 -2.55 15.83 11.37
N GLU A 32 -2.45 16.41 10.17
CA GLU A 32 -3.42 17.37 9.66
C GLU A 32 -4.80 16.73 9.42
N ALA A 33 -4.85 15.49 8.94
CA ALA A 33 -6.09 14.73 8.81
C ALA A 33 -6.77 14.54 10.17
N ALA A 34 -6.03 14.05 11.17
CA ALA A 34 -6.53 13.90 12.53
C ALA A 34 -7.08 15.23 13.07
N ARG A 35 -6.33 16.32 12.92
CA ARG A 35 -6.75 17.65 13.38
C ARG A 35 -8.01 18.14 12.68
N THR A 36 -8.12 17.93 11.37
CA THR A 36 -9.28 18.36 10.56
C THR A 36 -10.58 17.71 11.03
N TYR A 37 -10.51 16.45 11.47
CA TYR A 37 -11.67 15.67 11.91
C TYR A 37 -11.77 15.51 13.43
N ASN A 38 -11.14 16.40 14.20
CA ASN A 38 -11.12 16.38 15.67
C ASN A 38 -10.72 15.01 16.25
N GLY A 39 -9.81 14.32 15.57
CA GLY A 39 -9.27 13.03 15.96
C GLY A 39 -7.86 13.12 16.52
N GLU A 40 -7.23 11.95 16.65
CA GLU A 40 -5.89 11.76 17.20
C GLU A 40 -5.04 10.89 16.26
N LEU A 41 -3.77 11.22 16.10
CA LEU A 41 -2.78 10.34 15.47
C LEU A 41 -2.18 9.44 16.56
N LEU A 42 -2.54 8.16 16.57
CA LEU A 42 -2.09 7.19 17.57
C LEU A 42 -0.70 6.65 17.27
N GLU A 43 -0.43 6.35 16.00
CA GLU A 43 0.80 5.71 15.57
C GLU A 43 1.19 6.13 14.14
N CYS A 44 2.48 6.11 13.83
CA CYS A 44 3.03 6.22 12.49
C CYS A 44 4.32 5.38 12.43
N ASN A 45 4.43 4.44 11.49
CA ASN A 45 5.52 3.45 11.47
C ASN A 45 6.84 4.01 10.92
N ASP A 46 7.53 4.79 11.73
CA ASP A 46 8.80 5.40 11.33
C ASP A 46 9.98 4.40 11.23
N THR A 47 9.81 3.13 11.65
CA THR A 47 10.92 2.18 11.90
C THR A 47 10.85 0.82 11.21
N ASP A 48 9.74 0.48 10.56
CA ASP A 48 9.58 -0.83 9.93
C ASP A 48 10.21 -0.85 8.52
N VAL A 49 11.34 -1.55 8.41
CA VAL A 49 12.13 -1.68 7.19
C VAL A 49 11.64 -2.80 6.27
N HIS A 50 10.76 -3.69 6.73
CA HIS A 50 10.37 -4.90 6.01
C HIS A 50 9.07 -4.75 5.20
N SER A 51 8.31 -3.68 5.41
CA SER A 51 7.13 -3.37 4.60
C SER A 51 7.46 -2.56 3.35
N ASN A 52 6.69 -2.72 2.27
CA ASN A 52 6.72 -1.80 1.12
C ASN A 52 5.75 -0.62 1.27
N PHE A 53 5.24 -0.36 2.47
CA PHE A 53 4.31 0.71 2.77
C PHE A 53 4.61 1.38 4.11
N LEU A 54 4.19 2.63 4.24
CA LEU A 54 4.11 3.36 5.49
C LEU A 54 2.66 3.25 5.99
N PHE A 55 2.45 3.28 7.29
CA PHE A 55 1.14 3.38 7.89
C PHE A 55 1.09 4.40 9.01
N SER A 56 -0.08 4.99 9.19
CA SER A 56 -0.47 5.72 10.39
C SER A 56 -1.80 5.20 10.90
N VAL A 57 -2.03 5.31 12.21
CA VAL A 57 -3.30 4.94 12.85
C VAL A 57 -3.96 6.21 13.35
N LEU A 58 -5.13 6.52 12.81
CA LEU A 58 -5.94 7.67 13.20
C LEU A 58 -7.13 7.20 14.03
N ARG A 59 -7.42 7.90 15.13
CA ARG A 59 -8.66 7.74 15.89
C ARG A 59 -9.58 8.91 15.60
N ILE A 60 -10.69 8.66 14.91
CA ILE A 60 -11.71 9.66 14.58
C ILE A 60 -13.07 9.13 15.02
N SER A 61 -13.84 9.93 15.77
CA SER A 61 -15.15 9.51 16.31
C SER A 61 -15.12 8.15 17.05
N ASN A 62 -14.05 7.93 17.84
CA ASN A 62 -13.79 6.68 18.58
C ASN A 62 -13.63 5.42 17.71
N LYS A 63 -13.29 5.58 16.42
CA LYS A 63 -12.94 4.50 15.50
C LYS A 63 -11.50 4.66 15.08
N GLU A 64 -10.77 3.55 15.06
CA GLU A 64 -9.40 3.50 14.54
C GLU A 64 -9.42 3.13 13.06
N VAL A 65 -8.66 3.89 12.28
CA VAL A 65 -8.48 3.67 10.85
C VAL A 65 -7.00 3.74 10.55
N TYR A 66 -6.50 2.69 9.88
CA TYR A 66 -5.16 2.66 9.33
C TYR A 66 -5.17 3.40 7.99
N VAL A 67 -4.22 4.31 7.82
CA VAL A 67 -3.92 4.94 6.53
C VAL A 67 -2.63 4.31 6.03
N LEU A 68 -2.67 3.69 4.85
CA LEU A 68 -1.54 2.97 4.26
C LEU A 68 -1.05 3.73 3.04
N LEU A 69 0.23 4.11 3.02
CA LEU A 69 0.87 4.77 1.89
C LEU A 69 1.94 3.84 1.29
N ASN A 70 1.82 3.48 0.01
CA ASN A 70 2.87 2.73 -0.66
C ASN A 70 4.21 3.51 -0.61
N LYS A 71 5.32 2.83 -0.33
CA LYS A 71 6.64 3.49 -0.19
C LYS A 71 7.18 4.02 -1.51
N HIS A 72 6.61 3.60 -2.64
CA HIS A 72 7.13 3.92 -3.97
C HIS A 72 6.22 4.83 -4.77
N TYR A 73 4.91 4.67 -4.63
CA TYR A 73 3.91 5.50 -5.30
C TYR A 73 3.02 6.23 -4.29
N PRO A 74 2.48 7.41 -4.65
CA PRO A 74 1.57 8.18 -3.78
C PRO A 74 0.18 7.53 -3.73
N PHE A 75 0.12 6.24 -3.44
CA PHE A 75 -1.08 5.42 -3.39
C PHE A 75 -1.49 5.22 -1.93
N VAL A 76 -2.63 5.78 -1.56
CA VAL A 76 -3.18 5.69 -0.22
C VAL A 76 -4.38 4.74 -0.21
N ALA A 77 -4.39 3.84 0.77
CA ALA A 77 -5.51 2.97 1.09
C ALA A 77 -5.89 3.12 2.57
N PHE A 78 -7.11 2.71 2.91
CA PHE A 78 -7.57 2.66 4.29
C PHE A 78 -7.84 1.23 4.73
N ALA A 79 -7.59 0.93 6.00
CA ALA A 79 -7.86 -0.37 6.58
C ALA A 79 -8.42 -0.26 7.99
N SER A 80 -9.24 -1.25 8.37
CA SER A 80 -9.75 -1.40 9.74
C SER A 80 -8.82 -2.22 10.64
N SER A 81 -7.95 -3.02 10.04
CA SER A 81 -6.93 -3.81 10.73
C SER A 81 -5.74 -4.05 9.81
N VAL A 82 -4.54 -4.05 10.39
CA VAL A 82 -3.29 -4.45 9.73
C VAL A 82 -2.63 -5.49 10.62
N HIS A 83 -2.50 -6.71 10.11
CA HIS A 83 -1.72 -7.78 10.71
C HIS A 83 -0.72 -8.28 9.66
N GLU A 84 0.42 -8.84 10.10
CA GLU A 84 1.49 -9.33 9.22
C GLU A 84 0.98 -10.24 8.09
N GLU A 85 -0.08 -11.01 8.36
CA GLU A 85 -0.66 -11.96 7.39
C GLU A 85 -1.86 -11.41 6.59
N ARG A 86 -2.51 -10.32 7.05
CA ARG A 86 -3.74 -9.84 6.41
C ARG A 86 -4.07 -8.39 6.74
N ILE A 87 -4.45 -7.65 5.71
CA ILE A 87 -4.99 -6.29 5.80
C ILE A 87 -6.49 -6.32 5.47
N THR A 88 -7.32 -5.70 6.32
CA THR A 88 -8.75 -5.57 6.06
C THR A 88 -9.06 -4.18 5.52
N PHE A 89 -9.01 -4.04 4.18
CA PHE A 89 -9.25 -2.77 3.50
C PHE A 89 -10.69 -2.28 3.67
N VAL A 90 -10.83 -0.97 3.89
CA VAL A 90 -12.12 -0.27 4.01
C VAL A 90 -12.09 1.01 3.18
N ASN A 91 -13.26 1.58 2.91
CA ASN A 91 -13.37 2.92 2.36
C ASN A 91 -13.76 3.88 3.47
N ASP A 92 -13.06 5.01 3.58
CA ASP A 92 -13.40 6.09 4.50
C ASP A 92 -13.60 7.38 3.70
N LYS A 93 -14.81 7.94 3.68
CA LYS A 93 -15.13 9.09 2.82
C LYS A 93 -14.43 10.37 3.27
N GLU A 94 -14.31 10.58 4.58
CA GLU A 94 -13.73 11.78 5.16
C GLU A 94 -12.22 11.79 4.89
N LEU A 95 -11.55 10.70 5.23
CA LEU A 95 -10.13 10.56 4.97
C LEU A 95 -9.84 10.51 3.47
N SER A 96 -10.66 9.84 2.65
CA SER A 96 -10.50 9.87 1.19
C SER A 96 -10.53 11.30 0.66
N PHE A 97 -11.49 12.12 1.10
CA PHE A 97 -11.59 13.51 0.68
C PHE A 97 -10.32 14.29 1.06
N PHE A 98 -9.87 14.20 2.31
CA PHE A 98 -8.67 14.89 2.78
C PHE A 98 -7.39 14.46 2.04
N PHE A 99 -7.13 13.14 1.95
CA PHE A 99 -5.90 12.62 1.37
C PHE A 99 -5.86 12.74 -0.17
N SER A 100 -7.02 12.85 -0.84
CA SER A 100 -7.08 13.00 -2.30
C SER A 100 -6.42 14.28 -2.84
N ALA A 101 -6.19 15.28 -1.97
CA ALA A 101 -5.45 16.48 -2.33
C ALA A 101 -3.94 16.22 -2.58
N PHE A 102 -3.41 15.10 -2.07
CA PHE A 102 -1.97 14.80 -2.09
C PHE A 102 -1.64 13.44 -2.70
N TYR A 103 -2.61 12.52 -2.71
CA TYR A 103 -2.40 11.11 -3.05
C TYR A 103 -3.51 10.58 -3.96
N THR A 104 -3.21 9.50 -4.68
CA THR A 104 -4.22 8.70 -5.36
C THR A 104 -4.84 7.73 -4.35
N ILE A 105 -6.16 7.82 -4.16
CA ILE A 105 -6.89 6.96 -3.23
C ILE A 105 -7.27 5.65 -3.92
N LEU A 106 -6.88 4.53 -3.31
CA LEU A 106 -7.24 3.19 -3.74
C LEU A 106 -8.42 2.67 -2.91
N GLY A 107 -9.51 2.31 -3.58
CA GLY A 107 -10.70 1.78 -2.93
C GLY A 107 -10.56 0.32 -2.52
N ALA A 108 -11.23 -0.07 -1.44
CA ALA A 108 -11.22 -1.42 -0.91
C ALA A 108 -11.67 -2.48 -1.93
N GLU A 109 -12.61 -2.16 -2.82
CA GLU A 109 -13.06 -3.09 -3.88
C GLU A 109 -11.92 -3.46 -4.83
N SER A 110 -11.20 -2.47 -5.36
CA SER A 110 -10.05 -2.67 -6.24
C SER A 110 -8.90 -3.40 -5.53
N LEU A 111 -8.68 -3.10 -4.25
CA LEU A 111 -7.62 -3.75 -3.46
C LEU A 111 -7.95 -5.21 -3.15
N ASN A 112 -9.22 -5.57 -3.03
CA ASN A 112 -9.67 -6.95 -2.85
C ASN A 112 -9.87 -7.69 -4.18
N GLU A 113 -9.61 -7.05 -5.32
CA GLU A 113 -9.60 -7.71 -6.62
C GLU A 113 -8.56 -8.83 -6.61
N LYS A 114 -8.96 -10.01 -7.11
CA LYS A 114 -8.10 -11.18 -7.15
C LYS A 114 -6.91 -10.95 -8.09
N LEU A 115 -5.71 -11.28 -7.62
CA LEU A 115 -4.53 -11.36 -8.46
C LEU A 115 -4.62 -12.63 -9.32
N MET A 116 -4.84 -12.43 -10.61
CA MET A 116 -4.95 -13.48 -11.61
C MET A 116 -3.59 -13.70 -12.25
N TYR A 117 -3.05 -14.91 -12.13
CA TYR A 117 -1.77 -15.24 -12.75
C TYR A 117 -1.69 -16.71 -13.14
N THR A 118 -0.83 -17.00 -14.12
CA THR A 118 -0.50 -18.37 -14.54
C THR A 118 0.94 -18.69 -14.16
N ARG A 119 1.18 -19.92 -13.69
CA ARG A 119 2.52 -20.40 -13.33
C ARG A 119 3.16 -21.09 -14.51
N LYS A 120 4.43 -20.78 -14.79
CA LYS A 120 5.23 -21.46 -15.81
C LYS A 120 6.68 -21.58 -15.33
N LYS A 121 7.15 -22.80 -15.07
CA LYS A 121 8.57 -23.13 -14.81
C LYS A 121 9.31 -22.10 -13.91
N GLY A 122 8.79 -21.86 -12.70
CA GLY A 122 9.45 -20.98 -11.71
C GLY A 122 9.18 -19.47 -11.87
N SER A 123 8.40 -19.06 -12.87
CA SER A 123 7.90 -17.69 -13.00
C SER A 123 6.37 -17.65 -12.99
N VAL A 124 5.83 -16.44 -12.79
CA VAL A 124 4.41 -16.12 -12.92
C VAL A 124 4.21 -15.14 -14.06
N LEU A 125 3.12 -15.31 -14.81
CA LEU A 125 2.60 -14.32 -15.74
C LEU A 125 1.33 -13.73 -15.13
N ILE A 126 1.35 -12.43 -14.84
CA ILE A 126 0.20 -11.71 -14.29
C ILE A 126 -0.76 -11.39 -15.44
N ASN A 127 -2.02 -11.75 -15.25
CA ASN A 127 -3.10 -11.53 -16.23
C ASN A 127 -3.85 -10.22 -15.99
N ASN A 128 -3.82 -9.65 -14.78
CA ASN A 128 -4.27 -8.28 -14.54
C ASN A 128 -3.34 -7.30 -15.30
N ASP A 129 -3.83 -6.09 -15.58
CA ASP A 129 -3.02 -5.03 -16.18
C ASP A 129 -1.82 -4.73 -15.30
N ASN A 130 -0.61 -4.83 -15.85
CA ASN A 130 0.62 -4.65 -15.08
C ASN A 130 1.82 -4.28 -15.96
N GLN A 131 2.78 -3.62 -15.35
CA GLN A 131 4.09 -3.25 -15.88
C GLN A 131 5.22 -3.83 -15.01
N LEU A 132 4.93 -4.89 -14.25
CA LEU A 132 5.83 -5.43 -13.24
C LEU A 132 7.13 -5.95 -13.86
N ASN A 133 8.25 -5.65 -13.21
CA ASN A 133 9.54 -6.16 -13.64
C ASN A 133 9.77 -7.60 -13.14
N SER A 134 10.82 -8.25 -13.67
CA SER A 134 11.10 -9.66 -13.36
C SER A 134 11.44 -9.92 -11.89
N ALA A 135 11.99 -8.94 -11.15
CA ALA A 135 12.23 -9.09 -9.71
C ALA A 135 10.90 -9.11 -8.94
N GLU A 136 9.95 -8.25 -9.30
CA GLU A 136 8.62 -8.22 -8.69
C GLU A 136 7.85 -9.52 -8.99
N LEU A 137 7.93 -10.02 -10.23
CA LEU A 137 7.32 -11.29 -10.62
C LEU A 137 7.90 -12.47 -9.81
N ALA A 138 9.22 -12.46 -9.53
CA ALA A 138 9.84 -13.49 -8.70
C ALA A 138 9.31 -13.45 -7.26
N GLN A 139 9.12 -12.25 -6.70
CA GLN A 139 8.56 -12.07 -5.35
C GLN A 139 7.10 -12.51 -5.28
N ILE A 140 6.28 -12.14 -6.27
CA ILE A 140 4.90 -12.63 -6.36
C ILE A 140 4.85 -14.16 -6.48
N ALA A 141 5.77 -14.77 -7.23
CA ALA A 141 5.84 -16.23 -7.35
C ALA A 141 6.16 -16.93 -6.01
N TYR A 142 7.01 -16.30 -5.19
CA TYR A 142 7.45 -16.78 -3.88
C TYR A 142 6.38 -16.59 -2.80
N TRP A 143 5.92 -15.35 -2.60
CA TRP A 143 4.98 -14.94 -1.54
C TRP A 143 3.53 -15.30 -1.84
N LYS A 144 3.17 -15.41 -3.13
CA LYS A 144 1.84 -15.83 -3.60
C LYS A 144 0.69 -14.97 -3.04
N PRO A 145 0.77 -13.62 -3.17
CA PRO A 145 -0.35 -12.77 -2.82
C PRO A 145 -1.61 -13.18 -3.60
N ILE A 146 -2.75 -13.05 -2.93
CA ILE A 146 -4.08 -13.43 -3.40
C ILE A 146 -4.79 -12.25 -4.06
N THR A 147 -4.55 -11.04 -3.57
CA THR A 147 -5.23 -9.81 -4.01
C THR A 147 -4.25 -8.75 -4.51
N LEU A 148 -4.76 -7.77 -5.25
CA LEU A 148 -3.96 -6.61 -5.65
C LEU A 148 -3.46 -5.81 -4.43
N GLY A 149 -4.28 -5.71 -3.38
CA GLY A 149 -3.92 -5.04 -2.14
C GLY A 149 -2.73 -5.68 -1.44
N GLU A 150 -2.64 -7.01 -1.44
CA GLU A 150 -1.48 -7.74 -0.90
C GLU A 150 -0.21 -7.56 -1.75
N VAL A 151 -0.31 -7.16 -3.02
CA VAL A 151 0.86 -6.78 -3.82
C VAL A 151 1.33 -5.36 -3.44
N LEU A 152 0.37 -4.45 -3.25
CA LEU A 152 0.62 -3.04 -3.01
C LEU A 152 1.05 -2.72 -1.57
N TYR A 153 0.61 -3.53 -0.61
CA TYR A 153 0.83 -3.36 0.82
C TYR A 153 1.19 -4.72 1.44
N ASN A 154 2.47 -4.99 1.59
CA ASN A 154 3.00 -6.26 2.13
C ASN A 154 4.25 -6.06 2.98
N TYR A 155 4.51 -7.02 3.86
CA TYR A 155 5.74 -7.20 4.63
C TYR A 155 6.65 -8.19 3.88
N TRP A 156 7.17 -7.75 2.74
CA TRP A 156 8.06 -8.59 1.92
C TRP A 156 9.38 -8.86 2.68
N ASP A 157 9.51 -10.02 3.31
CA ASP A 157 10.75 -10.47 4.00
C ASP A 157 11.87 -10.81 3.01
#